data_AF-A0A2V8SWZ6-F1
#
_entry.id   AF-A0A2V8SWZ6-F1
#
_cell.length_a   1.000
_cell.length_b   1.000
_cell.length_c   1.000
_cell.angle_alpha   90.00
_cell.angle_beta   90.00
_cell.angle_gamma   90.00
#
_symmetry.space_group_name_H-M   'P 1'
#
loop_
_entity.id
_entity.type
_entity.pdbx_description
1 polymer ?
#
loop_
_entity_poly.entity_id
_entity_poly.type
_entity_poly.pdbx_seq_one_letter_code
_entity_poly.pdbx_strand_id
1 'polypeptide(L)'
;MLDKLSGSRRAFVVTGFALALLTASAPIFAIQKPSDAGQKAGAAADKKPAPTTAEEKPWSVRMSKGTPHTFTIKAKEANLPEITAELSRQLKVPISLSPVMSKQRVSLDFGGLNLEATLRLLAPQSYIDYVSGGDDPQPKPLAIYLQALNERPPSLTDTVHGTTEAILIEGDTEEGTDSAEQKKKEEEDPLRVTFVNNVLSVRARKQPLSVVLYKIATEVGVPFEMRYESPEVVDVEFTNYSVEQAVRSLSPAVRFYYRLDLQTFQVQPLRIALVAPSAPKS
;
A
#
# COMPACT_ATOMS: atom_id res chain seq x y z
N MET A 1 9.06 45.17 46.13
CA MET A 1 7.85 44.76 46.86
C MET A 1 6.90 44.13 45.87
N LEU A 2 6.32 42.95 46.02
CA LEU A 2 6.48 41.80 46.91
C LEU A 2 5.54 40.75 46.27
N ASP A 3 6.05 39.55 46.07
CA ASP A 3 5.36 38.24 46.02
C ASP A 3 3.88 38.13 45.60
N LYS A 4 3.58 37.18 44.69
CA LYS A 4 3.01 35.88 45.11
C LYS A 4 2.93 34.83 44.00
N LEU A 5 3.62 33.73 44.29
CA LEU A 5 3.49 32.37 43.76
C LEU A 5 2.12 31.75 44.07
N SER A 6 1.59 30.95 43.15
CA SER A 6 0.77 29.74 43.41
C SER A 6 0.47 29.09 42.04
N GLY A 7 0.85 27.86 41.69
CA GLY A 7 1.14 26.69 42.51
C GLY A 7 -0.07 25.76 42.56
N SER A 8 -0.43 25.09 41.46
CA SER A 8 -1.40 23.98 41.51
C SER A 8 -0.86 22.74 40.82
N ARG A 9 -0.24 21.88 41.64
CA ARG A 9 0.04 20.48 41.35
C ARG A 9 -1.29 19.71 41.47
N ARG A 10 -1.70 18.97 40.44
CA ARG A 10 -2.73 17.94 40.59
C ARG A 10 -2.12 16.57 40.39
N ALA A 11 -2.46 15.72 41.35
CA ALA A 11 -1.85 14.45 41.65
C ALA A 11 -2.20 13.37 40.63
N PHE A 12 -1.19 12.54 40.33
CA PHE A 12 -1.33 11.23 39.73
C PHE A 12 -2.12 10.32 40.68
N VAL A 13 -3.19 9.69 40.19
CA VAL A 13 -3.80 8.51 40.81
C VAL A 13 -3.43 7.33 39.94
N VAL A 14 -2.49 6.53 40.43
CA VAL A 14 -2.11 5.23 39.89
C VAL A 14 -3.05 4.21 40.53
N THR A 15 -4.00 3.70 39.78
CA THR A 15 -4.84 2.57 40.21
C THR A 15 -4.30 1.31 39.57
N GLY A 16 -3.60 0.51 40.38
CA GLY A 16 -3.09 -0.80 40.00
C GLY A 16 -4.24 -1.76 39.72
N PHE A 17 -4.17 -2.44 38.57
CA PHE A 17 -5.01 -3.59 38.28
C PHE A 17 -4.21 -4.86 38.51
N ALA A 18 -4.71 -5.67 39.43
CA ALA A 18 -4.10 -6.92 39.86
C ALA A 18 -4.21 -7.98 38.74
N LEU A 19 -3.05 -8.61 38.50
CA LEU A 19 -2.84 -9.77 37.65
C LEU A 19 -3.41 -11.02 38.34
N ALA A 20 -4.41 -11.66 37.73
CA ALA A 20 -4.87 -13.00 38.13
C ALA A 20 -4.41 -14.02 37.08
N LEU A 21 -3.30 -14.71 37.39
CA LEU A 21 -2.85 -15.92 36.71
C LEU A 21 -3.70 -17.10 37.21
N LEU A 22 -4.43 -17.77 36.32
CA LEU A 22 -4.94 -19.13 36.57
C LEU A 22 -5.48 -19.74 35.28
N THR A 23 -4.66 -20.53 34.58
CA THR A 23 -5.19 -21.64 33.76
C THR A 23 -4.22 -22.82 33.80
N ALA A 24 -4.81 -23.94 34.19
CA ALA A 24 -4.18 -25.20 34.52
C ALA A 24 -3.56 -25.92 33.32
N SER A 25 -2.49 -26.63 33.65
CA SER A 25 -1.87 -27.70 32.88
C SER A 25 -2.79 -28.93 32.79
N ALA A 26 -2.88 -29.54 31.60
CA ALA A 26 -3.35 -30.91 31.44
C ALA A 26 -2.47 -31.66 30.41
N PRO A 27 -2.20 -32.97 30.63
CA PRO A 27 -1.16 -33.70 29.91
C PRO A 27 -1.62 -34.35 28.60
N ILE A 28 -0.68 -34.35 27.66
CA ILE A 28 -0.26 -35.42 26.74
C ILE A 28 -1.16 -36.67 26.71
N PHE A 29 -1.88 -36.87 25.60
CA PHE A 29 -2.30 -38.19 25.14
C PHE A 29 -1.45 -38.60 23.93
N ALA A 30 -0.56 -39.56 24.17
CA ALA A 30 0.06 -40.37 23.14
C ALA A 30 -0.94 -41.46 22.70
N ILE A 31 -1.23 -41.54 21.41
CA ILE A 31 -1.88 -42.71 20.80
C ILE A 31 -0.90 -43.34 19.83
N GLN A 32 -0.48 -44.56 20.19
CA GLN A 32 0.31 -45.47 19.36
C GLN A 32 -0.53 -46.06 18.22
N LYS A 33 0.20 -46.34 17.13
CA LYS A 33 -0.06 -47.19 15.96
C LYS A 33 -0.99 -48.39 16.19
N PRO A 34 -1.60 -48.88 15.11
CA PRO A 34 -1.08 -50.14 14.55
C PRO A 34 -0.61 -50.04 13.10
N SER A 35 0.42 -50.85 12.86
CA SER A 35 0.93 -51.33 11.59
C SER A 35 -0.12 -52.17 10.86
N ASP A 36 -0.25 -52.01 9.55
CA ASP A 36 -0.74 -53.10 8.71
C ASP A 36 0.18 -53.27 7.49
N ALA A 37 0.76 -54.47 7.43
CA ALA A 37 1.60 -54.94 6.36
C ALA A 37 0.70 -55.65 5.34
N GLY A 38 0.63 -55.10 4.12
CA GLY A 38 -0.11 -55.70 3.00
C GLY A 38 0.78 -55.78 1.77
N GLN A 39 1.60 -56.81 1.71
CA GLN A 39 2.42 -57.19 0.55
C GLN A 39 1.50 -57.86 -0.49
N LYS A 40 1.38 -57.31 -1.70
CA LYS A 40 0.97 -58.08 -2.90
C LYS A 40 1.81 -57.65 -4.10
N ALA A 41 2.39 -58.66 -4.73
CA ALA A 41 3.28 -58.58 -5.86
C ALA A 41 2.53 -58.45 -7.20
N GLY A 42 3.19 -57.79 -8.16
CA GLY A 42 3.30 -58.26 -9.54
C GLY A 42 2.22 -57.84 -10.53
N ALA A 43 2.51 -56.78 -11.29
CA ALA A 43 2.20 -56.73 -12.72
C ALA A 43 3.18 -55.77 -13.40
N ALA A 44 4.07 -56.32 -14.23
CA ALA A 44 4.95 -55.58 -15.11
C ALA A 44 4.14 -55.07 -16.31
N ALA A 45 4.19 -53.76 -16.57
CA ALA A 45 3.74 -53.16 -17.82
C ALA A 45 4.65 -51.97 -18.17
N ASP A 46 5.30 -52.09 -19.32
CA ASP A 46 5.79 -51.06 -20.23
C ASP A 46 6.47 -49.80 -19.66
N LYS A 47 7.82 -49.85 -19.64
CA LYS A 47 8.69 -48.68 -19.58
C LYS A 47 8.57 -47.88 -20.89
N LYS A 48 7.63 -46.95 -20.90
CA LYS A 48 7.70 -45.75 -21.75
C LYS A 48 8.92 -44.92 -21.30
N PRO A 49 9.75 -44.36 -22.22
CA PRO A 49 10.94 -43.62 -21.83
C PRO A 49 10.53 -42.41 -20.97
N ALA A 50 11.17 -42.29 -19.80
CA ALA A 50 10.98 -41.18 -18.88
C ALA A 50 11.27 -39.85 -19.59
N PRO A 51 10.43 -38.82 -19.44
CA PRO A 51 10.81 -37.48 -19.85
C PRO A 51 11.99 -37.05 -18.97
N THR A 52 13.03 -36.54 -19.63
CA THR A 52 14.19 -35.85 -19.07
C THR A 52 13.84 -35.15 -17.76
N THR A 53 14.45 -35.61 -16.67
CA THR A 53 14.44 -34.98 -15.35
C THR A 53 14.94 -33.55 -15.51
N ALA A 54 14.01 -32.61 -15.63
CA ALA A 54 14.27 -31.23 -15.27
C ALA A 54 14.73 -31.26 -13.82
N GLU A 55 15.94 -30.79 -13.54
CA GLU A 55 16.43 -30.61 -12.17
C GLU A 55 15.34 -29.91 -11.37
N GLU A 56 14.74 -30.63 -10.43
CA GLU A 56 13.71 -30.09 -9.57
C GLU A 56 14.34 -28.98 -8.75
N LYS A 57 14.00 -27.73 -9.08
CA LYS A 57 14.45 -26.57 -8.32
C LYS A 57 14.09 -26.81 -6.84
N PRO A 58 14.97 -26.45 -5.89
CA PRO A 58 14.68 -26.61 -4.45
C PRO A 58 13.58 -25.65 -3.95
N TRP A 59 12.87 -25.01 -4.87
CA TRP A 59 11.78 -24.09 -4.61
C TRP A 59 10.72 -24.13 -5.72
N SER A 60 9.50 -23.76 -5.37
CA SER A 60 8.38 -23.56 -6.28
C SER A 60 7.50 -22.39 -5.81
N VAL A 61 7.09 -21.55 -6.75
CA VAL A 61 6.13 -20.45 -6.52
C VAL A 61 4.94 -20.68 -7.45
N ARG A 62 3.72 -20.70 -6.91
CA ARG A 62 2.49 -20.85 -7.68
C ARG A 62 1.50 -19.75 -7.32
N MET A 63 0.98 -19.08 -8.32
CA MET A 63 -0.14 -18.13 -8.23
C MET A 63 -1.43 -18.79 -8.68
N SER A 64 -2.51 -18.61 -7.93
CA SER A 64 -3.83 -19.10 -8.30
C SER A 64 -4.45 -18.28 -9.44
N LYS A 65 -5.30 -18.93 -10.23
CA LYS A 65 -5.99 -18.29 -11.37
C LYS A 65 -7.21 -17.45 -10.95
N GLY A 66 -7.67 -17.59 -9.71
CA GLY A 66 -8.81 -16.85 -9.17
C GLY A 66 -8.44 -15.45 -8.72
N THR A 67 -9.44 -14.58 -8.62
CA THR A 67 -9.34 -13.25 -8.03
C THR A 67 -10.08 -13.22 -6.69
N PRO A 68 -9.44 -12.82 -5.57
CA PRO A 68 -8.07 -12.35 -5.46
C PRO A 68 -7.04 -13.48 -5.66
N HIS A 69 -5.88 -13.14 -6.22
CA HIS A 69 -4.78 -14.09 -6.41
C HIS A 69 -4.23 -14.55 -5.06
N THR A 70 -3.96 -15.84 -4.97
CA THR A 70 -3.31 -16.47 -3.80
C THR A 70 -2.02 -17.14 -4.22
N PHE A 71 -1.04 -17.18 -3.31
CA PHE A 71 0.31 -17.64 -3.56
C PHE A 71 0.64 -18.84 -2.69
N THR A 72 1.35 -19.78 -3.29
CA THR A 72 1.94 -20.93 -2.63
C THR A 72 3.43 -20.93 -2.91
N ILE A 73 4.23 -20.89 -1.85
CA ILE A 73 5.69 -20.92 -1.90
C ILE A 73 6.17 -22.11 -1.09
N LYS A 74 6.90 -22.99 -1.76
CA LYS A 74 7.67 -24.06 -1.12
C LYS A 74 9.12 -23.83 -1.47
N ALA A 75 9.98 -23.67 -0.48
CA ALA A 75 11.39 -23.39 -0.66
C ALA A 75 12.17 -24.04 0.49
N LYS A 76 13.27 -24.72 0.15
CA LYS A 76 14.22 -25.25 1.12
C LYS A 76 15.60 -24.67 0.85
N GLU A 77 16.06 -23.80 1.74
CA GLU A 77 17.34 -23.09 1.64
C GLU A 77 17.57 -22.45 0.26
N ALA A 78 16.51 -21.92 -0.34
CA ALA A 78 16.56 -21.36 -1.69
C ALA A 78 16.96 -19.89 -1.66
N ASN A 79 17.59 -19.42 -2.75
CA ASN A 79 17.97 -18.03 -2.91
C ASN A 79 16.72 -17.15 -3.04
N LEU A 80 16.58 -16.14 -2.17
CA LEU A 80 15.45 -15.22 -2.22
C LEU A 80 15.32 -14.46 -3.56
N PRO A 81 16.41 -14.04 -4.23
CA PRO A 81 16.32 -13.44 -5.58
C PRO A 81 15.62 -14.32 -6.61
N GLU A 82 15.79 -15.64 -6.56
CA GLU A 82 15.16 -16.55 -7.53
C GLU A 82 13.65 -16.66 -7.30
N ILE A 83 13.24 -16.77 -6.03
CA ILE A 83 11.83 -16.81 -5.62
C ILE A 83 11.12 -15.51 -6.02
N THR A 84 11.76 -14.37 -5.77
CA THR A 84 11.19 -13.05 -6.03
C THR A 84 11.19 -12.70 -7.51
N ALA A 85 12.18 -13.14 -8.29
CA ALA A 85 12.14 -13.06 -9.75
C ALA A 85 10.96 -13.86 -10.34
N GLU A 86 10.69 -15.05 -9.81
CA GLU A 86 9.52 -15.84 -10.23
C GLU A 86 8.21 -15.16 -9.84
N LEU A 87 8.12 -14.64 -8.62
CA LEU A 87 6.94 -13.90 -8.17
C LEU A 87 6.71 -12.64 -9.02
N SER A 88 7.77 -11.89 -9.33
CA SER A 88 7.74 -10.73 -10.22
C SER A 88 7.22 -11.10 -11.61
N ARG A 89 7.68 -12.22 -12.16
CA ARG A 89 7.22 -12.75 -13.46
C ARG A 89 5.74 -13.11 -13.44
N GLN A 90 5.25 -13.75 -12.38
CA GLN A 90 3.84 -14.13 -12.25
C GLN A 90 2.92 -12.92 -12.07
N LEU A 91 3.35 -11.95 -11.26
CA LEU A 91 2.62 -10.71 -10.99
C LEU A 91 2.70 -9.70 -12.13
N LYS A 92 3.74 -9.76 -12.96
CA LYS A 92 4.12 -8.69 -13.91
C LYS A 92 4.37 -7.35 -13.21
N VAL A 93 4.92 -7.42 -11.99
CA VAL A 93 5.24 -6.26 -11.15
C VAL A 93 6.72 -6.37 -10.74
N PRO A 94 7.54 -5.33 -10.93
CA PRO A 94 8.94 -5.34 -10.50
C PRO A 94 9.03 -5.53 -8.98
N ILE A 95 9.92 -6.43 -8.55
CA ILE A 95 10.25 -6.64 -7.15
C ILE A 95 11.72 -6.28 -6.94
N SER A 96 11.96 -5.26 -6.13
CA SER A 96 13.29 -4.78 -5.77
C SER A 96 13.70 -5.35 -4.41
N LEU A 97 14.86 -5.99 -4.36
CA LEU A 97 15.48 -6.45 -3.13
C LEU A 97 16.51 -5.44 -2.64
N SER A 98 16.58 -5.25 -1.34
CA SER A 98 17.73 -4.54 -0.76
C SER A 98 19.02 -5.35 -0.89
N PRO A 99 20.20 -4.71 -0.78
CA PRO A 99 21.48 -5.41 -0.84
C PRO A 99 21.60 -6.54 0.17
N VAL A 100 21.01 -6.40 1.36
CA VAL A 100 21.02 -7.45 2.39
C VAL A 100 20.09 -8.60 1.99
N MET A 101 18.84 -8.30 1.60
CA MET A 101 17.87 -9.31 1.19
C MET A 101 18.33 -10.09 -0.06
N SER A 102 19.11 -9.46 -0.95
CA SER A 102 19.63 -10.10 -2.17
C SER A 102 20.57 -11.29 -1.91
N LYS A 103 21.16 -11.37 -0.72
CA LYS A 103 22.09 -12.44 -0.32
C LYS A 103 21.42 -13.52 0.54
N GLN A 104 20.14 -13.32 0.89
CA GLN A 104 19.45 -14.17 1.84
C GLN A 104 18.97 -15.48 1.20
N ARG A 105 19.13 -16.57 1.95
CA ARG A 105 18.52 -17.87 1.66
C ARG A 105 17.35 -18.09 2.60
N VAL A 106 16.26 -18.65 2.10
CA VAL A 106 15.01 -18.83 2.84
C VAL A 106 14.50 -20.25 2.75
N SER A 107 13.90 -20.72 3.84
CA SER A 107 13.17 -21.98 3.92
C SER A 107 11.74 -21.68 4.34
N LEU A 108 10.80 -21.83 3.42
CA LEU A 108 9.41 -21.41 3.56
C LEU A 108 8.50 -22.50 2.99
N ASP A 109 7.42 -22.84 3.69
CA ASP A 109 6.37 -23.72 3.18
C ASP A 109 5.02 -23.15 3.60
N PHE A 110 4.35 -22.49 2.66
CA PHE A 110 3.00 -21.97 2.86
C PHE A 110 2.21 -21.98 1.55
N GLY A 111 0.89 -21.94 1.67
CA GLY A 111 -0.01 -21.93 0.53
C GLY A 111 -1.30 -21.18 0.79
N GLY A 112 -1.86 -20.59 -0.27
CA GLY A 112 -3.16 -19.92 -0.21
C GLY A 112 -3.14 -18.53 0.43
N LEU A 113 -1.98 -17.87 0.48
CA LEU A 113 -1.88 -16.52 1.07
C LEU A 113 -2.12 -15.43 0.02
N ASN A 114 -2.67 -14.29 0.41
CA ASN A 114 -2.73 -13.11 -0.46
C ASN A 114 -1.34 -12.49 -0.65
N LEU A 115 -1.22 -11.50 -1.54
CA LEU A 115 0.06 -10.86 -1.85
C LEU A 115 0.70 -10.27 -0.59
N GLU A 116 -0.05 -9.50 0.19
CA GLU A 116 0.43 -8.77 1.36
C GLU A 116 0.90 -9.72 2.48
N ALA A 117 0.20 -10.83 2.71
CA ALA A 117 0.66 -11.85 3.67
C ALA A 117 1.90 -12.59 3.15
N THR A 118 1.95 -12.88 1.85
CA THR A 118 3.11 -13.52 1.21
C THR A 118 4.37 -12.68 1.37
N LEU A 119 4.30 -11.38 1.07
CA LEU A 119 5.45 -10.48 1.14
C LEU A 119 5.94 -10.30 2.58
N ARG A 120 5.04 -10.22 3.56
CA ARG A 120 5.38 -10.17 5.00
C ARG A 120 6.12 -11.42 5.50
N LEU A 121 5.94 -12.57 4.85
CA LEU A 121 6.72 -13.78 5.16
C LEU A 121 8.08 -13.82 4.44
N LEU A 122 8.20 -13.12 3.30
CA LEU A 122 9.43 -13.08 2.51
C LEU A 122 10.45 -12.08 3.07
N ALA A 123 10.00 -10.97 3.65
CA ALA A 123 10.89 -9.95 4.19
C ALA A 123 10.33 -9.30 5.46
N PRO A 124 11.20 -8.90 6.41
CA PRO A 124 10.77 -8.22 7.63
C PRO A 124 10.16 -6.84 7.35
N GLN A 125 10.63 -6.13 6.31
CA GLN A 125 10.10 -4.85 5.89
C GLN A 125 9.71 -4.93 4.41
N SER A 126 8.43 -4.71 4.13
CA SER A 126 7.88 -4.84 2.78
C SER A 126 7.05 -3.60 2.46
N TYR A 127 7.30 -3.03 1.29
CA TYR A 127 6.57 -1.88 0.76
C TYR A 127 5.94 -2.24 -0.58
N ILE A 128 4.73 -1.74 -0.83
CA ILE A 128 4.06 -1.89 -2.13
C ILE A 128 3.64 -0.50 -2.60
N ASP A 129 4.10 -0.12 -3.78
CA ASP A 129 3.57 1.04 -4.50
C ASP A 129 2.31 0.61 -5.25
N TYR A 130 1.20 1.29 -5.02
CA TYR A 130 -0.08 1.07 -5.68
C TYR A 130 -0.46 2.28 -6.55
N VAL A 131 -1.29 2.01 -7.54
CA VAL A 131 -2.14 3.03 -8.19
C VAL A 131 -3.60 2.69 -7.93
N SER A 132 -4.37 3.68 -7.52
CA SER A 132 -5.82 3.63 -7.42
C SER A 132 -6.48 4.69 -8.31
N GLY A 133 -7.76 4.48 -8.61
CA GLY A 133 -8.51 5.30 -9.56
C GLY A 133 -8.56 4.69 -10.97
N GLY A 134 -9.44 5.21 -11.80
CA GLY A 134 -9.78 4.61 -13.10
C GLY A 134 -10.96 3.68 -13.03
N ASP A 135 -11.05 2.82 -14.04
CA ASP A 135 -12.14 1.84 -14.17
C ASP A 135 -11.94 0.62 -13.24
N ASP A 136 -10.74 0.45 -12.68
CA ASP A 136 -10.42 -0.66 -11.79
C ASP A 136 -10.82 -0.32 -10.34
N PRO A 137 -11.77 -1.07 -9.73
CA PRO A 137 -12.21 -0.80 -8.35
C PRO A 137 -11.13 -1.16 -7.32
N GLN A 138 -10.18 -2.03 -7.68
CA GLN A 138 -9.11 -2.47 -6.79
C GLN A 138 -7.80 -1.75 -7.12
N PRO A 139 -7.03 -1.33 -6.09
CA PRO A 139 -5.69 -0.79 -6.31
C PRO A 139 -4.79 -1.79 -7.03
N LYS A 140 -4.08 -1.31 -8.05
CA LYS A 140 -3.15 -2.13 -8.82
C LYS A 140 -1.73 -1.96 -8.28
N PRO A 141 -1.01 -3.03 -7.91
CA PRO A 141 0.39 -2.93 -7.52
C PRO A 141 1.27 -2.52 -8.71
N LEU A 142 2.21 -1.61 -8.47
CA LEU A 142 3.14 -1.06 -9.45
C LEU A 142 4.58 -1.50 -9.21
N ALA A 143 5.01 -1.54 -7.95
CA ALA A 143 6.33 -2.00 -7.55
C ALA A 143 6.27 -2.55 -6.13
N ILE A 144 7.12 -3.53 -5.86
CA ILE A 144 7.26 -4.13 -4.54
C ILE A 144 8.71 -3.99 -4.11
N TYR A 145 8.93 -3.64 -2.84
CA TYR A 145 10.26 -3.52 -2.27
C TYR A 145 10.35 -4.40 -1.04
N LEU A 146 11.35 -5.27 -1.02
CA LEU A 146 11.64 -6.17 0.09
C LEU A 146 12.97 -5.74 0.73
N GLN A 147 12.88 -5.29 1.97
CA GLN A 147 13.97 -4.73 2.73
C GLN A 147 14.21 -5.53 4.02
N ALA A 148 15.45 -5.50 4.47
CA ALA A 148 15.84 -6.02 5.77
C ALA A 148 15.41 -5.03 6.87
N LEU A 149 15.45 -5.50 8.13
CA LEU A 149 15.08 -4.67 9.27
C LEU A 149 16.04 -3.48 9.43
N ASN A 150 15.48 -2.29 9.66
CA ASN A 150 16.20 -1.02 9.87
C ASN A 150 16.91 -0.47 8.63
N GLU A 151 16.56 -0.96 7.44
CA GLU A 151 17.00 -0.30 6.21
C GLU A 151 16.18 0.96 5.94
N ARG A 152 16.76 1.89 5.18
CA ARG A 152 16.05 3.11 4.79
C ARG A 152 14.89 2.72 3.87
N PRO A 153 13.67 3.25 4.09
CA PRO A 153 12.56 3.05 3.17
C PRO A 153 12.94 3.43 1.74
N PRO A 154 12.33 2.81 0.71
CA PRO A 154 12.64 3.13 -0.69
C PRO A 154 12.40 4.63 -0.96
N SER A 155 13.05 5.19 -1.99
CA SER A 155 12.80 6.59 -2.33
C SER A 155 11.34 6.80 -2.75
N LEU A 156 10.82 8.00 -2.55
CA LEU A 156 9.50 8.40 -3.04
C LEU A 156 9.44 8.47 -4.57
N THR A 157 10.60 8.62 -5.21
CA THR A 157 10.74 8.82 -6.66
C THR A 157 11.24 7.59 -7.43
N ASP A 158 11.45 6.44 -6.75
CA ASP A 158 12.10 5.26 -7.36
C ASP A 158 11.29 4.64 -8.52
N THR A 159 9.97 4.51 -8.35
CA THR A 159 9.07 3.97 -9.41
C THR A 159 8.26 5.06 -10.09
N VAL A 160 8.11 6.19 -9.41
CA VAL A 160 7.21 7.28 -9.78
C VAL A 160 8.06 8.48 -10.14
N HIS A 161 8.55 8.50 -11.39
CA HIS A 161 9.13 9.72 -11.95
C HIS A 161 7.97 10.67 -12.29
N GLY A 162 7.79 11.70 -11.45
CA GLY A 162 6.94 12.83 -11.76
C GLY A 162 7.77 13.92 -12.42
N THR A 163 7.40 14.36 -13.61
CA THR A 163 7.85 15.63 -14.18
C THR A 163 6.98 16.72 -13.58
N THR A 164 7.49 17.43 -12.59
CA THR A 164 6.79 18.58 -11.98
C THR A 164 6.83 19.75 -12.96
N GLU A 165 5.91 19.77 -13.93
CA GLU A 165 5.73 20.90 -14.85
C GLU A 165 4.25 21.29 -14.90
N ALA A 166 3.75 21.84 -13.80
CA ALA A 166 2.55 22.68 -13.83
C ALA A 166 2.98 24.07 -13.39
N ILE A 167 3.43 24.90 -14.35
CA ILE A 167 3.67 26.33 -14.12
C ILE A 167 2.28 26.98 -14.09
N LEU A 168 1.62 26.94 -12.94
CA LEU A 168 0.43 27.74 -12.69
C LEU A 168 0.92 29.14 -12.28
N ILE A 169 0.83 30.10 -13.21
CA ILE A 169 1.13 31.50 -12.90
C ILE A 169 -0.07 32.03 -12.12
N GLU A 170 0.00 31.95 -10.79
CA GLU A 170 -0.93 32.64 -9.91
C GLU A 170 -0.73 34.15 -10.12
N GLY A 171 -1.70 34.79 -10.77
CA GLY A 171 -1.74 36.24 -10.90
C GLY A 171 -2.05 36.85 -9.54
N ASP A 172 -1.04 37.44 -8.91
CA ASP A 172 -1.15 38.17 -7.66
C ASP A 172 -1.89 39.50 -7.90
N THR A 173 -3.19 39.52 -7.68
CA THR A 173 -4.00 40.75 -7.70
C THR A 173 -4.32 41.21 -6.28
N GLU A 174 -3.54 42.21 -5.87
CA GLU A 174 -3.89 43.35 -5.01
C GLU A 174 -4.19 43.08 -3.51
N GLU A 175 -3.23 43.53 -2.70
CA GLU A 175 -3.23 43.61 -1.25
C GLU A 175 -4.18 44.71 -0.74
N GLY A 176 -5.29 44.32 -0.10
CA GLY A 176 -6.22 45.20 0.60
C GLY A 176 -6.54 44.64 1.99
N THR A 177 -6.08 45.34 3.03
CA THR A 177 -6.27 45.03 4.44
C THR A 177 -7.70 45.33 4.89
N ASP A 178 -8.49 44.33 5.32
CA ASP A 178 -9.63 44.52 6.25
C ASP A 178 -10.12 43.21 6.90
N SER A 179 -9.97 43.10 8.22
CA SER A 179 -10.17 41.86 9.01
C SER A 179 -11.64 41.46 9.28
N ALA A 180 -12.61 42.19 8.75
CA ALA A 180 -14.05 41.82 8.82
C ALA A 180 -14.57 41.18 7.53
N GLU A 181 -13.94 41.45 6.38
CA GLU A 181 -14.30 40.88 5.08
C GLU A 181 -13.71 39.49 4.86
N GLN A 182 -12.62 39.14 5.57
CA GLN A 182 -12.01 37.81 5.50
C GLN A 182 -12.99 36.67 5.84
N LYS A 183 -13.91 36.85 6.81
CA LYS A 183 -14.91 35.82 7.13
C LYS A 183 -16.00 35.66 6.07
N LYS A 184 -16.34 36.72 5.33
CA LYS A 184 -17.28 36.62 4.19
C LYS A 184 -16.60 36.07 2.94
N LYS A 185 -15.35 36.44 2.69
CA LYS A 185 -14.52 35.83 1.63
C LYS A 185 -14.25 34.34 1.87
N GLU A 186 -14.10 33.90 3.12
CA GLU A 186 -13.97 32.47 3.46
C GLU A 186 -15.24 31.64 3.19
N GLU A 187 -16.42 32.27 3.14
CA GLU A 187 -17.67 31.64 2.70
C GLU A 187 -17.87 31.71 1.17
N GLU A 188 -17.24 32.68 0.51
CA GLU A 188 -17.31 32.89 -0.95
C GLU A 188 -16.18 32.22 -1.73
N ASP A 189 -15.12 31.72 -1.07
CA ASP A 189 -14.02 31.05 -1.76
C ASP A 189 -14.54 29.81 -2.51
N PRO A 190 -14.47 29.82 -3.86
CA PRO A 190 -15.03 28.75 -4.64
C PRO A 190 -14.18 27.47 -4.58
N LEU A 191 -12.98 27.50 -3.98
CA LEU A 191 -12.14 26.33 -3.77
C LEU A 191 -11.46 26.34 -2.40
N ARG A 192 -11.95 25.50 -1.48
CA ARG A 192 -11.30 25.24 -0.19
C ARG A 192 -10.87 23.78 -0.09
N VAL A 193 -9.60 23.57 0.20
CA VAL A 193 -9.05 22.24 0.49
C VAL A 193 -8.30 22.30 1.82
N THR A 194 -8.56 21.33 2.69
CA THR A 194 -7.85 21.19 3.96
C THR A 194 -7.46 19.74 4.18
N PHE A 195 -6.21 19.50 4.58
CA PHE A 195 -5.69 18.18 4.89
C PHE A 195 -5.14 18.14 6.32
N VAL A 196 -5.82 17.43 7.21
CA VAL A 196 -5.46 17.35 8.63
C VAL A 196 -5.60 15.91 9.11
N ASN A 197 -4.62 15.40 9.85
CA ASN A 197 -4.65 14.04 10.42
C ASN A 197 -4.91 12.93 9.37
N ASN A 198 -4.33 13.06 8.17
CA ASN A 198 -4.53 12.14 7.05
C ASN A 198 -5.97 12.10 6.50
N VAL A 199 -6.72 13.18 6.72
CA VAL A 199 -8.11 13.32 6.31
C VAL A 199 -8.27 14.60 5.49
N LEU A 200 -8.96 14.49 4.36
CA LEU A 200 -9.16 15.54 3.36
C LEU A 200 -10.61 16.04 3.40
N SER A 201 -10.77 17.36 3.39
CA SER A 201 -12.04 18.03 3.15
C SER A 201 -11.87 18.98 1.97
N VAL A 202 -12.76 18.87 0.98
CA VAL A 202 -12.74 19.67 -0.25
C VAL A 202 -14.12 20.26 -0.45
N ARG A 203 -14.15 21.56 -0.71
CA ARG A 203 -15.31 22.29 -1.20
C ARG A 203 -14.86 22.98 -2.49
N ALA A 204 -15.41 22.56 -3.62
CA ALA A 204 -15.13 23.13 -4.92
C ALA A 204 -16.46 23.46 -5.60
N ARG A 205 -16.68 24.72 -5.99
CA ARG A 205 -17.89 25.17 -6.69
C ARG A 205 -17.55 25.57 -8.11
N LYS A 206 -17.94 24.71 -9.06
CA LYS A 206 -17.70 24.89 -10.50
C LYS A 206 -16.24 25.22 -10.85
N GLN A 207 -15.31 24.47 -10.29
CA GLN A 207 -13.87 24.66 -10.50
C GLN A 207 -13.32 23.66 -11.52
N PRO A 208 -12.33 24.03 -12.35
CA PRO A 208 -11.68 23.07 -13.23
C PRO A 208 -11.04 21.93 -12.42
N LEU A 209 -11.21 20.67 -12.86
CA LEU A 209 -10.68 19.50 -12.18
C LEU A 209 -9.16 19.61 -11.92
N SER A 210 -8.41 20.11 -12.90
CA SER A 210 -6.96 20.33 -12.78
C SER A 210 -6.59 21.25 -11.62
N VAL A 211 -7.34 22.32 -11.41
CA VAL A 211 -7.13 23.29 -10.32
C VAL A 211 -7.43 22.65 -8.96
N VAL A 212 -8.53 21.89 -8.87
CA VAL A 212 -8.90 21.15 -7.65
C VAL A 212 -7.80 20.14 -7.30
N LEU A 213 -7.32 19.36 -8.27
CA LEU A 213 -6.27 18.35 -8.05
C LEU A 213 -4.93 18.98 -7.68
N TYR A 214 -4.54 20.09 -8.31
CA TYR A 214 -3.34 20.82 -7.97
C TYR A 214 -3.37 21.31 -6.52
N LYS A 215 -4.50 21.88 -6.08
CA LYS A 215 -4.68 22.33 -4.70
C LYS A 215 -4.64 21.16 -3.71
N ILE A 216 -5.30 20.03 -4.01
CA ILE A 216 -5.21 18.81 -3.19
C ILE A 216 -3.77 18.32 -3.09
N ALA A 217 -3.06 18.22 -4.20
CA ALA A 217 -1.67 17.76 -4.22
C ALA A 217 -0.76 18.65 -3.37
N THR A 218 -0.97 19.97 -3.44
CA THR A 218 -0.25 20.97 -2.63
C THR A 218 -0.52 20.78 -1.13
N GLU A 219 -1.78 20.64 -0.72
CA GLU A 219 -2.14 20.44 0.70
C GLU A 219 -1.66 19.08 1.25
N VAL A 220 -1.64 18.05 0.41
CA VAL A 220 -1.12 16.72 0.78
C VAL A 220 0.42 16.67 0.74
N GLY A 221 1.06 17.61 0.04
CA GLY A 221 2.52 17.67 -0.12
C GLY A 221 3.08 16.66 -1.13
N VAL A 222 2.33 16.36 -2.20
CA VAL A 222 2.74 15.44 -3.27
C VAL A 222 2.75 16.14 -4.63
N PRO A 223 3.56 15.67 -5.60
CA PRO A 223 3.51 16.20 -6.95
C PRO A 223 2.16 15.92 -7.63
N PHE A 224 1.69 16.92 -8.38
CA PHE A 224 0.60 16.79 -9.34
C PHE A 224 1.16 16.69 -10.76
N GLU A 225 0.69 15.71 -11.52
CA GLU A 225 1.12 15.45 -12.90
C GLU A 225 -0.09 15.50 -13.84
N MET A 226 -0.07 16.42 -14.82
CA MET A 226 -1.11 16.52 -15.84
C MET A 226 -0.64 15.86 -17.13
N ARG A 227 -1.21 14.70 -17.50
CA ARG A 227 -0.95 14.02 -18.78
C ARG A 227 -2.04 14.23 -19.82
N TYR A 228 -3.16 14.78 -19.36
CA TYR A 228 -4.35 15.01 -20.14
C TYR A 228 -5.01 16.28 -19.63
N GLU A 229 -5.34 17.18 -20.53
CA GLU A 229 -6.10 18.39 -20.22
C GLU A 229 -7.58 18.02 -20.21
N SER A 230 -8.19 17.99 -19.01
CA SER A 230 -9.61 17.70 -18.86
C SER A 230 -10.42 18.99 -18.89
N PRO A 231 -11.46 19.11 -19.74
CA PRO A 231 -12.41 20.21 -19.69
C PRO A 231 -13.42 20.06 -18.53
N GLU A 232 -13.27 19.02 -17.70
CA GLU A 232 -14.19 18.70 -16.62
C GLU A 232 -14.18 19.77 -15.53
N VAL A 233 -15.39 20.24 -15.21
CA VAL A 233 -15.65 21.18 -14.12
C VAL A 233 -16.29 20.42 -12.98
N VAL A 234 -15.74 20.58 -11.79
CA VAL A 234 -16.13 19.87 -10.58
C VAL A 234 -16.92 20.81 -9.67
N ASP A 235 -18.07 20.33 -9.20
CA ASP A 235 -18.89 20.98 -8.17
C ASP A 235 -19.16 19.94 -7.07
N VAL A 236 -18.28 19.90 -6.06
CA VAL A 236 -18.30 18.87 -5.01
C VAL A 236 -18.02 19.48 -3.65
N GLU A 237 -18.65 18.89 -2.63
CA GLU A 237 -18.35 19.16 -1.23
C GLU A 237 -18.29 17.83 -0.48
N PHE A 238 -17.10 17.46 -0.01
CA PHE A 238 -16.91 16.32 0.85
C PHE A 238 -16.03 16.67 2.04
N THR A 239 -16.37 16.06 3.18
CA THR A 239 -15.72 16.30 4.47
C THR A 239 -15.30 14.96 5.04
N ASN A 240 -14.11 14.91 5.62
CA ASN A 240 -13.57 13.74 6.30
C ASN A 240 -13.26 12.52 5.40
N TYR A 241 -12.79 12.74 4.18
CA TYR A 241 -12.47 11.66 3.24
C TYR A 241 -11.00 11.27 3.36
N SER A 242 -10.67 9.99 3.13
CA SER A 242 -9.28 9.65 2.83
C SER A 242 -8.88 10.24 1.48
N VAL A 243 -7.59 10.50 1.26
CA VAL A 243 -7.10 11.01 -0.05
C VAL A 243 -7.53 10.08 -1.19
N GLU A 244 -7.49 8.77 -0.97
CA GLU A 244 -7.94 7.79 -1.96
C GLU A 244 -9.44 7.91 -2.28
N GLN A 245 -10.30 8.04 -1.25
CA GLN A 245 -11.74 8.18 -1.44
C GLN A 245 -12.08 9.47 -2.18
N ALA A 246 -11.44 10.58 -1.78
CA ALA A 246 -11.60 11.89 -2.40
C ALA A 246 -11.22 11.87 -3.88
N VAL A 247 -10.06 11.30 -4.22
CA VAL A 247 -9.61 11.22 -5.61
C VAL A 247 -10.56 10.36 -6.46
N ARG A 248 -11.04 9.24 -5.92
CA ARG A 248 -12.02 8.38 -6.62
C ARG A 248 -13.37 9.07 -6.82
N SER A 249 -13.79 9.94 -5.90
CA SER A 249 -15.06 10.67 -6.02
C SER A 249 -15.01 11.85 -6.99
N LEU A 250 -13.81 12.35 -7.32
CA LEU A 250 -13.65 13.50 -8.22
C LEU A 250 -13.89 13.13 -9.67
N SER A 251 -13.11 12.20 -10.21
CA SER A 251 -13.22 11.79 -11.62
C SER A 251 -12.51 10.46 -11.86
N PRO A 252 -13.04 9.59 -12.75
CA PRO A 252 -12.36 8.35 -13.15
C PRO A 252 -11.06 8.60 -13.92
N ALA A 253 -10.81 9.83 -14.39
CA ALA A 253 -9.54 10.20 -15.05
C ALA A 253 -8.37 10.35 -14.06
N VAL A 254 -8.65 10.43 -12.75
CA VAL A 254 -7.61 10.68 -11.75
C VAL A 254 -6.96 9.36 -11.32
N ARG A 255 -5.63 9.41 -11.15
CA ARG A 255 -4.82 8.31 -10.63
C ARG A 255 -4.10 8.78 -9.38
N PHE A 256 -4.34 8.08 -8.28
CA PHE A 256 -3.63 8.30 -7.01
C PHE A 256 -2.58 7.22 -6.83
N TYR A 257 -1.33 7.65 -6.63
CA TYR A 257 -0.21 6.75 -6.40
C TYR A 257 0.19 6.86 -4.93
N TYR A 258 0.32 5.72 -4.27
CA TYR A 258 0.66 5.67 -2.86
C TYR A 258 1.51 4.45 -2.55
N ARG A 259 2.30 4.51 -1.48
CA ARG A 259 3.06 3.40 -0.93
C ARG A 259 2.37 2.89 0.32
N LEU A 260 2.19 1.58 0.41
CA LEU A 260 1.74 0.90 1.62
C LEU A 260 2.95 0.24 2.30
N ASP A 261 3.20 0.60 3.56
CA ASP A 261 4.10 -0.12 4.44
C ASP A 261 3.34 -1.30 5.06
N LEU A 262 3.76 -2.54 4.77
CA LEU A 262 3.07 -3.73 5.28
C LEU A 262 3.34 -4.03 6.75
N GLN A 263 4.33 -3.39 7.37
CA GLN A 263 4.62 -3.54 8.79
C GLN A 263 3.74 -2.61 9.64
N THR A 264 3.63 -1.35 9.22
CA THR A 264 2.89 -0.31 9.98
C THR A 264 1.48 -0.06 9.45
N PHE A 265 1.16 -0.59 8.26
CA PHE A 265 -0.06 -0.29 7.50
C PHE A 265 -0.24 1.20 7.18
N GLN A 266 0.84 1.99 7.27
CA GLN A 266 0.81 3.38 6.90
C GLN A 266 0.77 3.54 5.39
N VAL A 267 -0.13 4.42 4.93
CA VAL A 267 -0.25 4.81 3.53
C VAL A 267 0.50 6.13 3.36
N GLN A 268 1.49 6.12 2.47
CA GLN A 268 2.26 7.30 2.11
C GLN A 268 1.87 7.74 0.69
N PRO A 269 1.24 8.93 0.53
CA PRO A 269 0.99 9.53 -0.77
C PRO A 269 2.30 9.71 -1.57
N LEU A 270 2.29 9.36 -2.86
CA LEU A 270 3.45 9.51 -3.75
C LEU A 270 3.22 10.55 -4.85
N ARG A 271 2.07 10.51 -5.53
CA ARG A 271 1.67 11.52 -6.53
C ARG A 271 0.17 11.46 -6.83
N ILE A 272 -0.34 12.53 -7.43
CA ILE A 272 -1.65 12.57 -8.07
C ILE A 272 -1.43 12.85 -9.56
N ALA A 273 -2.07 12.08 -10.44
CA ALA A 273 -1.99 12.31 -11.87
C ALA A 273 -3.37 12.39 -12.52
N LEU A 274 -3.52 13.29 -13.48
CA LEU A 274 -4.68 13.35 -14.37
C LEU A 274 -4.31 12.66 -15.69
N VAL A 275 -4.98 11.55 -15.99
CA VAL A 275 -4.69 10.69 -17.15
C VAL A 275 -5.96 10.54 -17.97
N ALA A 276 -5.84 10.47 -19.29
CA ALA A 276 -6.99 10.23 -20.16
C ALA A 276 -7.74 8.96 -19.72
N PRO A 277 -9.08 8.98 -19.69
CA PRO A 277 -9.86 7.79 -19.37
C PRO A 277 -9.54 6.67 -20.36
N SER A 278 -9.40 5.45 -19.87
CA SER A 278 -9.26 4.28 -20.74
C SER A 278 -10.50 4.17 -21.60
N ALA A 279 -10.33 3.97 -22.92
CA ALA A 279 -11.47 3.63 -23.77
C ALA A 279 -12.17 2.39 -23.19
N PRO A 280 -13.51 2.34 -23.18
CA PRO A 280 -14.24 1.19 -22.68
C PRO A 280 -13.76 -0.05 -23.45
N LYS A 281 -13.35 -1.10 -22.72
CA LYS A 281 -13.02 -2.38 -23.33
C LYS A 281 -14.30 -2.95 -23.92
N SER A 282 -14.43 -2.88 -25.25
CA SER A 282 -15.51 -3.49 -26.03
C SER A 282 -15.47 -5.01 -25.97
#